data_AF-A0A0R1IZJ3-F1
#
_entry.id   AF-A0A0R1IZJ3-F1
#
_cell.length_a   1.000
_cell.length_b   1.000
_cell.length_c   1.000
_cell.angle_alpha   90.00
_cell.angle_beta   90.00
_cell.angle_gamma   90.00
#
_symmetry.space_group_name_H-M   'P 1'
#
loop_
_entity.id
_entity.type
_entity.pdbx_description
1 polymer ?
#
loop_
_entity_poly.entity_id
_entity_poly.type
_entity_poly.pdbx_seq_one_letter_code
_entity_poly.pdbx_strand_id
1 'polypeptide(L)'
;MGNGAYFFIEDRDAAKWWSSCIKDQGKKAVLSVDIQIDESDLLDLDSMGGSKEFMDFYNDLKDAPFQFKFTEEEQDFIHKHPKEKNHVIWSKILELYMQLNPYRACCRTFEVNVNKFKIEEIGFYAQERQLNIKDQQLIDFDRIELMNV
;
A
#
# COMPACT_ATOMS: atom_id res chain seq x y z
N MET A 1 -0.01 1.95 3.46
CA MET A 1 -0.91 0.88 3.96
C MET A 1 -0.31 0.23 5.22
N GLY A 2 0.25 1.02 6.15
CA GLY A 2 0.94 0.48 7.33
C GLY A 2 2.40 0.08 7.06
N ASN A 3 3.04 -0.50 8.07
CA ASN A 3 4.38 -1.04 7.94
C ASN A 3 4.34 -2.44 7.31
N GLY A 4 5.17 -2.67 6.28
CA GLY A 4 5.29 -3.96 5.61
C GLY A 4 6.13 -3.88 4.33
N ALA A 5 6.24 -5.01 3.62
CA ALA A 5 6.82 -5.07 2.28
C ALA A 5 5.75 -4.71 1.24
N TYR A 6 6.10 -3.84 0.28
CA TYR A 6 5.18 -3.34 -0.73
C TYR A 6 5.47 -3.94 -2.10
N PHE A 7 4.42 -4.38 -2.79
CA PHE A 7 4.47 -4.96 -4.12
C PHE A 7 3.42 -4.31 -5.03
N PHE A 8 3.71 -4.22 -6.32
CA PHE A 8 2.72 -3.89 -7.35
C PHE A 8 2.11 -5.19 -7.86
N ILE A 9 0.78 -5.30 -7.84
CA ILE A 9 0.07 -6.51 -8.29
C ILE A 9 -0.03 -6.47 -9.81
N GLU A 10 0.66 -7.37 -10.50
CA GLU A 10 0.63 -7.54 -11.96
C GLU A 10 0.98 -6.27 -12.77
N ASP A 11 1.58 -5.26 -12.14
CA ASP A 11 1.95 -3.99 -12.77
C ASP A 11 3.47 -3.79 -12.81
N ARG A 12 4.09 -4.38 -13.82
CA ARG A 12 5.53 -4.27 -14.06
C ARG A 12 5.95 -2.85 -14.44
N ASP A 13 5.09 -2.10 -15.13
CA ASP A 13 5.43 -0.75 -15.59
C ASP A 13 5.43 0.23 -14.42
N ALA A 14 4.52 0.09 -13.46
CA ALA A 14 4.58 0.80 -12.18
C ALA A 14 5.88 0.49 -11.42
N ALA A 15 6.24 -0.79 -11.28
CA ALA A 15 7.48 -1.19 -10.62
C ALA A 15 8.73 -0.57 -11.29
N LYS A 16 8.77 -0.59 -12.63
CA LYS A 16 9.84 0.06 -13.41
C LYS A 16 9.85 1.57 -13.20
N TRP A 17 8.69 2.23 -13.27
CA TRP A 17 8.56 3.66 -13.06
C TRP A 17 9.04 4.06 -11.66
N TRP A 18 8.61 3.37 -10.61
CA TRP A 18 9.07 3.60 -9.24
C TRP A 18 10.59 3.45 -9.10
N SER A 19 11.19 2.44 -9.74
CA SER A 19 12.65 2.31 -9.75
C SER A 19 13.34 3.53 -10.38
N SER A 20 12.72 4.13 -11.41
CA SER A 20 13.26 5.30 -12.10
C SER A 20 13.22 6.58 -11.25
N CYS A 21 12.27 6.69 -10.32
CA CYS A 21 12.12 7.82 -9.41
C CYS A 21 13.25 7.90 -8.36
N ILE A 22 13.96 6.80 -8.12
CA ILE A 22 15.13 6.79 -7.23
C ILE A 22 16.28 7.53 -7.91
N LYS A 23 16.80 8.58 -7.25
CA LYS A 23 17.86 9.46 -7.78
C LYS A 23 19.22 8.77 -8.02
N ASP A 24 19.38 7.53 -7.57
CA ASP A 24 20.61 6.77 -7.74
C ASP A 24 20.89 6.41 -9.21
N GLN A 25 22.16 6.42 -9.59
CA GLN A 25 22.63 6.15 -10.96
C GLN A 25 23.11 4.70 -11.14
N GLY A 26 22.97 3.84 -10.13
CA GLY A 26 23.31 2.43 -10.21
C GLY A 26 22.44 1.64 -11.19
N LYS A 27 22.83 0.38 -11.44
CA LYS A 27 21.99 -0.57 -12.17
C LYS A 27 20.73 -0.83 -11.36
N LYS A 28 19.57 -0.74 -12.02
CA LYS A 28 18.26 -0.95 -11.43
C LYS A 28 17.70 -2.31 -11.85
N ALA A 29 16.93 -2.92 -10.97
CA ALA A 29 16.32 -4.22 -11.16
C ALA A 29 14.87 -4.17 -10.68
N VAL A 30 14.01 -4.94 -11.33
CA VAL A 30 12.67 -5.24 -10.85
C VAL A 30 12.65 -6.71 -10.46
N LEU A 31 12.15 -6.99 -9.27
CA LEU A 31 11.99 -8.34 -8.76
C LEU A 31 10.52 -8.74 -8.92
N SER A 32 10.28 -9.99 -9.28
CA SER A 32 8.95 -10.60 -9.36
C SER A 32 8.88 -11.80 -8.45
N VAL A 33 7.72 -12.06 -7.87
CA VAL A 33 7.48 -13.22 -7.03
C VAL A 33 6.00 -13.57 -7.06
N ASP A 34 5.70 -14.86 -7.15
CA ASP A 34 4.35 -15.39 -7.02
C ASP A 34 4.06 -15.64 -5.54
N ILE A 35 3.17 -14.84 -4.96
CA ILE A 35 2.81 -14.92 -3.55
C ILE A 35 1.41 -15.51 -3.44
N GLN A 36 1.29 -16.64 -2.76
CA GLN A 36 0.00 -17.26 -2.45
C GLN A 36 -0.47 -16.76 -1.09
N ILE A 37 -1.63 -16.11 -1.05
CA ILE A 37 -2.22 -15.57 0.18
C ILE A 37 -3.63 -16.13 0.29
N ASP A 38 -3.94 -16.73 1.44
CA ASP A 38 -5.29 -17.18 1.74
C ASP A 38 -6.22 -15.98 1.90
N GLU A 39 -7.48 -16.11 1.46
CA GLU A 39 -8.47 -15.04 1.54
C GLU A 39 -8.67 -14.54 2.99
N SER A 40 -8.58 -15.44 3.98
CA SER A 40 -8.66 -15.08 5.40
C SER A 40 -7.47 -14.25 5.91
N ASP A 41 -6.34 -14.29 5.21
CA ASP A 41 -5.12 -13.58 5.55
C ASP A 41 -5.01 -12.21 4.84
N LEU A 42 -5.89 -11.94 3.86
CA LEU A 42 -5.87 -10.75 3.02
C LEU A 42 -7.03 -9.80 3.33
N LEU A 43 -6.69 -8.57 3.72
CA LEU A 43 -7.62 -7.46 3.71
C LEU A 43 -7.67 -6.81 2.32
N ASP A 44 -8.64 -7.21 1.49
CA ASP A 44 -8.84 -6.59 0.18
C ASP A 44 -9.76 -5.37 0.27
N LEU A 45 -9.16 -4.18 0.32
CA LEU A 45 -9.90 -2.91 0.37
C LEU A 45 -10.57 -2.56 -0.96
N ASP A 46 -10.23 -3.23 -2.07
CA ASP A 46 -10.92 -3.04 -3.35
C ASP A 46 -12.23 -3.86 -3.41
N SER A 47 -12.34 -4.89 -2.56
CA SER A 47 -13.56 -5.67 -2.41
C SER A 47 -14.61 -4.93 -1.59
N MET A 48 -15.90 -5.16 -1.89
CA MET A 48 -16.99 -4.62 -1.07
C MET A 48 -16.93 -5.10 0.39
N GLY A 49 -16.51 -6.35 0.61
CA GLY A 49 -16.40 -6.94 1.94
C GLY A 49 -15.34 -6.26 2.79
N GLY A 50 -14.10 -6.22 2.29
CA GLY A 50 -12.98 -5.60 3.01
C GLY A 50 -13.15 -4.09 3.18
N SER A 51 -13.68 -3.39 2.17
CA SER A 51 -14.03 -1.96 2.32
C SER A 51 -15.07 -1.73 3.40
N LYS A 52 -16.14 -2.53 3.44
CA LYS A 52 -17.20 -2.41 4.45
C LYS A 52 -16.64 -2.68 5.84
N GLU A 53 -15.91 -3.77 6.03
CA GLU A 53 -15.38 -4.16 7.34
C GLU A 53 -14.42 -3.11 7.90
N PHE A 54 -13.53 -2.58 7.06
CA PHE A 54 -12.62 -1.51 7.44
C PHE A 54 -13.36 -0.21 7.77
N MET A 55 -14.40 0.15 7.02
CA MET A 55 -15.21 1.33 7.29
C MET A 55 -16.04 1.21 8.56
N ASP A 56 -16.57 0.01 8.86
CA ASP A 56 -17.27 -0.27 10.11
C ASP A 56 -16.31 -0.04 11.30
N PHE A 57 -15.10 -0.60 11.24
CA PHE A 57 -14.06 -0.36 12.24
C PHE A 57 -13.68 1.12 12.37
N TYR A 58 -13.51 1.84 11.25
CA TYR A 58 -13.19 3.26 11.26
C TYR A 58 -14.27 4.10 11.97
N ASN A 59 -15.53 3.79 11.71
CA ASN A 59 -16.65 4.51 12.34
C ASN A 59 -16.67 4.28 13.86
N ASP A 60 -16.47 3.04 14.30
CA ASP A 60 -16.37 2.71 15.73
C ASP A 60 -15.19 3.44 16.39
N LEU A 61 -14.03 3.49 15.71
CA LEU A 61 -12.84 4.16 16.20
C LEU A 61 -13.00 5.69 16.28
N LYS A 62 -13.70 6.28 15.31
CA LYS A 62 -13.93 7.73 15.23
C LYS A 62 -14.73 8.25 16.43
N ASP A 63 -15.65 7.45 16.95
CA ASP A 63 -16.48 7.82 18.10
C ASP A 63 -15.84 7.45 19.45
N ALA A 64 -14.71 6.72 19.43
CA ALA A 64 -13.97 6.39 20.64
C ALA A 64 -13.18 7.59 21.19
N PRO A 65 -12.97 7.70 22.51
CA PRO A 65 -12.09 8.69 23.13
C PRO A 65 -10.61 8.31 22.94
N PHE A 66 -10.22 8.02 21.70
CA PHE A 66 -8.91 7.54 21.32
C PHE A 66 -8.13 8.68 20.62
N GLN A 67 -6.86 8.84 20.99
CA GLN A 67 -5.95 9.74 20.29
C GLN A 67 -4.73 8.97 19.82
N PHE A 68 -4.49 8.99 18.51
CA PHE A 68 -3.23 8.50 17.95
C PHE A 68 -2.08 9.35 18.49
N LYS A 69 -1.10 8.68 19.09
CA LYS A 69 0.22 9.27 19.31
C LYS A 69 1.02 9.10 18.02
N PHE A 70 1.48 10.22 17.48
CA PHE A 70 2.42 10.25 16.38
C PHE A 70 3.84 10.26 16.95
N THR A 71 4.71 9.45 16.36
CA THR A 71 6.16 9.48 16.63
C THR A 71 6.75 10.82 16.19
N GLU A 72 7.95 11.15 16.68
CA GLU A 72 8.64 12.39 16.26
C GLU A 72 8.88 12.43 14.75
N GLU A 73 9.22 11.29 14.14
CA GLU A 73 9.41 11.15 12.69
C GLU A 73 8.10 11.40 11.92
N GLU A 74 6.99 10.83 12.37
CA GLU A 74 5.68 11.07 11.76
C GLU A 74 5.27 12.55 11.88
N GLN A 75 5.54 13.18 13.02
CA GLN A 75 5.24 14.61 13.23
C GLN A 75 6.09 15.50 12.32
N ASP A 76 7.38 15.23 12.19
CA ASP A 76 8.29 15.94 11.29
C ASP A 76 7.88 15.75 9.82
N PHE A 77 7.52 14.54 9.42
CA PHE A 77 6.99 14.26 8.09
C PHE A 77 5.69 15.02 7.81
N ILE A 78 4.71 14.99 8.72
CA ILE A 78 3.44 15.73 8.58
C ILE A 78 3.72 17.24 8.49
N HIS A 79 4.68 17.75 9.26
CA HIS A 79 5.04 19.16 9.22
C HIS A 79 5.63 19.55 7.86
N LYS A 80 6.53 18.74 7.30
CA LYS A 80 7.14 18.94 5.97
C LYS A 80 6.16 18.70 4.82
N HIS A 81 5.17 17.83 5.03
CA HIS A 81 4.23 17.36 4.02
C HIS A 81 2.77 17.41 4.53
N PRO A 82 2.21 18.61 4.80
CA PRO A 82 0.91 18.74 5.47
C PRO A 82 -0.26 18.14 4.68
N LYS A 83 -0.16 18.04 3.35
CA LYS A 83 -1.15 17.38 2.50
C LYS A 83 -1.20 15.86 2.71
N GLU A 84 -0.11 15.27 3.21
CA GLU A 84 0.02 13.83 3.44
C GLU A 84 -0.49 13.40 4.83
N LYS A 85 -0.93 14.34 5.68
CA LYS A 85 -1.41 14.05 7.03
C LYS A 85 -2.46 12.94 7.07
N ASN A 86 -3.43 13.01 6.17
CA ASN A 86 -4.49 12.01 6.12
C ASN A 86 -3.94 10.64 5.74
N HIS A 87 -2.95 10.56 4.83
CA HIS A 87 -2.31 9.29 4.48
C HIS A 87 -1.60 8.65 5.68
N VAL A 88 -0.93 9.46 6.51
CA VAL A 88 -0.31 8.98 7.77
C VAL A 88 -1.38 8.44 8.72
N ILE A 89 -2.47 9.18 8.93
CA ILE A 89 -3.58 8.73 9.79
C ILE A 89 -4.18 7.42 9.28
N TRP A 90 -4.51 7.35 7.99
CA TRP A 90 -5.07 6.14 7.38
C TRP A 90 -4.13 4.95 7.51
N SER A 91 -2.83 5.17 7.36
CA SER A 91 -1.81 4.13 7.54
C SER A 91 -1.84 3.56 8.96
N LYS A 92 -1.95 4.40 9.99
CA LYS A 92 -2.02 3.95 11.40
C LYS A 92 -3.32 3.24 11.73
N ILE A 93 -4.46 3.72 11.21
CA ILE A 93 -5.76 3.08 11.43
C ILE A 93 -5.78 1.69 10.79
N LEU A 94 -5.26 1.57 9.56
CA LEU A 94 -5.14 0.29 8.86
C LEU A 94 -4.21 -0.67 9.60
N GLU A 95 -3.05 -0.18 10.06
CA GLU A 95 -2.12 -0.98 10.85
C GLU A 95 -2.75 -1.48 12.15
N LEU A 96 -3.47 -0.62 12.88
CA LEU A 96 -4.20 -1.00 14.08
C LEU A 96 -5.26 -2.07 13.78
N TYR A 97 -6.05 -1.86 12.73
CA TYR A 97 -7.07 -2.81 12.32
C TYR A 97 -6.47 -4.18 11.98
N MET A 98 -5.38 -4.23 11.21
CA MET A 98 -4.65 -5.45 10.90
C MET A 98 -3.87 -6.04 12.10
N GLN A 99 -3.71 -5.30 13.20
CA GLN A 99 -3.16 -5.84 14.46
C GLN A 99 -4.25 -6.50 15.32
N LEU A 100 -5.49 -6.03 15.21
CA LEU A 100 -6.63 -6.55 15.96
C LEU A 100 -7.33 -7.72 15.25
N ASN A 101 -7.05 -7.91 13.96
CA ASN A 101 -7.67 -8.92 13.10
C ASN A 101 -6.58 -9.85 12.50
N PRO A 102 -6.93 -11.06 12.03
CA PRO A 102 -5.96 -12.05 11.58
C PRO A 102 -5.26 -11.71 10.25
N TYR A 103 -5.47 -10.51 9.69
CA TYR A 103 -4.89 -10.12 8.41
C TYR A 103 -3.36 -9.99 8.48
N ARG A 104 -2.72 -10.64 7.51
CA ARG A 104 -1.26 -10.66 7.33
C ARG A 104 -0.82 -9.82 6.14
N ALA A 105 -1.74 -9.52 5.23
CA ALA A 105 -1.55 -8.61 4.10
C ALA A 105 -2.79 -7.74 3.85
N CYS A 106 -2.60 -6.64 3.13
CA CYS A 106 -3.68 -5.78 2.65
C CYS A 106 -3.40 -5.34 1.22
N CYS A 107 -4.42 -5.30 0.37
CA CYS A 107 -4.32 -4.70 -0.96
C CYS A 107 -5.29 -3.55 -1.15
N ARG A 108 -4.87 -2.59 -1.97
CA ARG A 108 -5.67 -1.44 -2.36
C ARG A 108 -5.21 -0.88 -3.70
N THR A 109 -6.17 -0.40 -4.47
CA THR A 109 -5.95 0.34 -5.70
C THR A 109 -5.88 1.85 -5.42
N PHE A 110 -4.89 2.50 -6.01
CA PHE A 110 -4.66 3.93 -5.92
C PHE A 110 -4.73 4.56 -7.30
N GLU A 111 -5.38 5.71 -7.39
CA GLU A 111 -5.28 6.53 -8.58
C GLU A 111 -3.88 7.14 -8.66
N VAL A 112 -3.23 6.97 -9.81
CA VAL A 112 -1.89 7.51 -10.05
C VAL A 112 -1.97 8.56 -11.15
N ASN A 113 -1.42 9.74 -10.86
CA ASN A 113 -1.27 10.77 -11.87
C ASN A 113 -0.05 10.46 -12.75
N VAL A 114 -0.29 9.76 -13.85
CA VAL A 114 0.74 9.48 -14.86
C VAL A 114 0.52 10.39 -16.07
N ASN A 115 0.99 11.65 -15.95
CA ASN A 115 0.96 12.66 -17.03
C ASN A 115 1.50 12.18 -18.39
N LYS A 116 2.25 11.07 -18.43
CA LYS A 116 2.84 10.49 -19.63
C LYS A 116 1.80 10.00 -20.65
N PHE A 117 0.66 9.49 -20.18
CA PHE A 117 -0.31 8.81 -21.05
C PHE A 117 -1.57 9.61 -21.35
N LYS A 118 -1.81 10.71 -20.61
CA LYS A 118 -2.97 11.61 -20.79
C LYS A 118 -4.31 10.86 -20.86
N ILE A 119 -4.40 9.74 -20.15
CA ILE A 119 -5.56 8.85 -20.21
C ILE A 119 -6.81 9.54 -19.63
N GLU A 120 -6.62 10.57 -18.80
CA GLU A 120 -7.69 11.42 -18.29
C GLU A 120 -8.44 12.19 -19.40
N GLU A 121 -7.83 12.43 -20.56
CA GLU A 121 -8.48 13.12 -21.69
C GLU A 121 -9.67 12.33 -22.26
N ILE A 122 -9.72 11.01 -22.03
CA ILE A 122 -10.82 10.12 -22.43
C ILE A 122 -11.67 9.64 -21.24
N GLY A 123 -11.53 10.27 -20.08
CA GLY A 123 -12.34 9.98 -18.88
C GLY A 123 -11.90 8.72 -18.10
N PHE A 124 -10.69 8.23 -18.37
CA PHE A 124 -10.09 7.11 -17.63
C PHE A 124 -8.95 7.61 -16.76
N TYR A 125 -8.70 6.93 -15.64
CA TYR A 125 -7.63 7.29 -14.72
C TYR A 125 -6.69 6.10 -14.56
N ALA A 126 -5.38 6.34 -14.60
CA ALA A 126 -4.42 5.29 -14.33
C ALA A 126 -4.55 4.86 -12.86
N GLN A 127 -4.56 3.55 -12.64
CA GLN A 127 -4.72 2.95 -11.33
C GLN A 127 -3.54 2.01 -11.07
N GLU A 128 -3.04 2.01 -9.85
CA GLU A 128 -1.98 1.13 -9.40
C GLU A 128 -2.50 0.32 -8.22
N ARG A 129 -2.52 -1.00 -8.38
CA ARG A 129 -2.92 -1.90 -7.30
C ARG A 129 -1.69 -2.34 -6.53
N GLN A 130 -1.65 -1.99 -5.25
CA GLN A 130 -0.54 -2.36 -4.37
C GLN A 130 -0.96 -3.42 -3.35
N LEU A 131 -0.03 -4.31 -3.04
CA LEU A 131 -0.11 -5.27 -1.95
C LEU A 131 0.91 -4.87 -0.87
N ASN A 132 0.46 -4.75 0.37
CA ASN A 132 1.31 -4.60 1.54
C ASN A 132 1.28 -5.89 2.37
N ILE A 133 2.46 -6.51 2.54
CA ILE A 133 2.64 -7.72 3.33
C ILE A 133 3.29 -7.33 4.66
N LYS A 134 2.52 -7.47 5.73
CA LYS A 134 2.97 -7.19 7.10
C LYS A 134 3.75 -8.38 7.67
N ASP A 135 3.23 -9.60 7.47
CA ASP A 135 3.92 -10.82 7.86
C ASP A 135 4.80 -11.34 6.73
N GLN A 136 6.10 -11.11 6.83
CA GLN A 136 7.08 -11.49 5.82
C GLN A 136 7.22 -13.01 5.63
N GLN A 137 6.66 -13.84 6.53
CA GLN A 137 6.59 -15.29 6.32
C GLN A 137 5.71 -15.69 5.12
N LEU A 138 4.87 -14.78 4.61
CA LEU A 138 4.14 -14.97 3.36
C LEU A 138 5.03 -14.90 2.12
N ILE A 139 6.24 -14.36 2.22
CA ILE A 139 7.14 -14.15 1.08
C ILE A 139 8.11 -15.33 0.98
N ASP A 140 7.95 -16.14 -0.06
CA ASP A 140 8.93 -17.17 -0.42
C ASP A 140 10.09 -16.52 -1.20
N PHE A 141 11.14 -16.13 -0.47
CA PHE A 141 12.32 -15.47 -1.05
C PHE A 141 13.10 -16.37 -2.01
N ASP A 142 12.97 -17.69 -1.91
CA ASP A 142 13.64 -18.64 -2.81
C ASP A 142 13.00 -18.65 -4.20
N ARG A 143 11.79 -18.09 -4.33
CA ARG A 143 11.04 -17.97 -5.59
C ARG A 143 11.08 -16.57 -6.21
N ILE A 144 11.90 -15.67 -5.67
CA ILE A 144 12.05 -14.34 -6.26
C ILE A 144 12.84 -14.44 -7.56
N GLU A 145 12.28 -13.90 -8.62
CA GLU A 145 12.89 -13.83 -9.94
C GLU A 145 13.36 -12.41 -10.26
N LEU A 146 14.56 -12.31 -10.85
CA LEU A 146 15.05 -11.06 -11.41
C LEU A 146 14.41 -10.84 -12.79
N MET A 147 13.60 -9.79 -12.91
CA MET A 147 13.15 -9.33 -14.22
C MET A 147 14.21 -8.42 -14.83
N ASN A 148 14.74 -8.80 -15.99
CA ASN A 148 15.58 -7.90 -16.78
C ASN A 148 14.74 -6.66 -17.15
N VAL A 149 15.20 -5.47 -16.74
CA VAL A 149 14.50 -4.19 -16.96
C VAL A 149 14.70 -3.70 -18.39
#